data_AF-A0A543JLS8-F1
#
_entry.id   AF-A0A543JLS8-F1
#
_cell.length_a   1.000
_cell.length_b   1.000
_cell.length_c   1.000
_cell.angle_alpha   90.00
_cell.angle_beta   90.00
_cell.angle_gamma   90.00
#
_symmetry.space_group_name_H-M   'P 1'
#
loop_
_entity.id
_entity.type
_entity.pdbx_description
1 polymer ?
#
loop_
_entity_poly.entity_id
_entity_poly.type
_entity_poly.pdbx_seq_one_letter_code
_entity_poly.pdbx_strand_id
1 'polypeptide(L)'
;MMKTAKALAVTALGIALAFGPMVAASAAPATPDTATTASASPRYEYLGGVNLWEFCRKLGHRDVTNESPHTVYTWYCVRQDGSLEDINMYAACQWQYNKQWAKPAFWDEQDEYSWYCYLD
;
A
#
# COMPACT_ATOMS: atom_id res chain seq x y z
N MET A 1 -1.62 -23.73 15.39
CA MET A 1 -2.30 -24.83 14.68
C MET A 1 -1.93 -24.74 13.21
N MET A 2 -0.87 -25.43 12.81
CA MET A 2 -0.32 -25.38 11.45
C MET A 2 -0.86 -26.56 10.64
N LYS A 3 -1.69 -26.28 9.62
CA LYS A 3 -2.20 -27.29 8.69
C LYS A 3 -1.12 -27.58 7.63
N THR A 4 -0.57 -28.77 7.69
CA THR A 4 0.34 -29.36 6.70
C THR A 4 -0.43 -29.78 5.45
N ALA A 5 -0.05 -29.26 4.28
CA ALA A 5 -0.56 -29.72 2.99
C ALA A 5 0.34 -30.85 2.46
N LYS A 6 -0.26 -32.01 2.18
CA LYS A 6 0.41 -33.19 1.60
C LYS A 6 0.68 -32.95 0.11
N ALA A 7 1.93 -33.12 -0.30
CA ALA A 7 2.32 -33.23 -1.70
C ALA A 7 1.85 -34.57 -2.28
N LEU A 8 1.20 -34.54 -3.46
CA LEU A 8 0.86 -35.72 -4.24
C LEU A 8 1.98 -35.96 -5.26
N ALA A 9 2.68 -37.07 -5.10
CA ALA A 9 3.66 -37.58 -6.05
C ALA A 9 2.91 -38.26 -7.21
N VAL A 10 3.14 -37.80 -8.44
CA VAL A 10 2.69 -38.47 -9.66
C VAL A 10 3.88 -39.24 -10.22
N THR A 11 3.89 -40.56 -10.00
CA THR A 11 4.81 -41.49 -10.65
C THR A 11 4.28 -41.83 -12.04
N ALA A 12 4.96 -41.32 -13.07
CA ALA A 12 4.76 -41.77 -14.45
C ALA A 12 5.91 -42.72 -14.84
N LEU A 13 5.59 -44.01 -14.93
CA LEU A 13 6.41 -45.05 -15.54
C LEU A 13 6.04 -45.15 -17.02
N GLY A 14 7.01 -44.95 -17.91
CA GLY A 14 6.83 -45.12 -19.35
C GLY A 14 8.17 -45.24 -20.07
N ILE A 15 8.61 -46.48 -20.27
CA ILE A 15 9.83 -46.87 -21.00
C ILE A 15 9.50 -46.96 -22.50
N ALA A 16 10.34 -46.37 -23.36
CA ALA A 16 10.61 -46.91 -24.69
C ALA A 16 11.95 -46.36 -25.23
N LEU A 17 12.94 -47.25 -25.33
CA LEU A 17 14.23 -47.04 -25.98
C LEU A 17 14.07 -47.16 -27.50
N ALA A 18 14.44 -46.14 -28.25
CA ALA A 18 14.70 -46.23 -29.68
C ALA A 18 15.99 -45.44 -29.99
N PHE A 19 17.05 -46.18 -30.34
CA PHE A 19 18.33 -45.63 -30.76
C PHE A 19 18.22 -45.12 -32.21
N GLY A 20 18.36 -43.81 -32.40
CA GLY A 20 18.46 -43.14 -33.69
C GLY A 20 19.77 -42.34 -33.81
N PRO A 21 20.26 -42.05 -35.04
CA PRO A 21 21.59 -41.50 -35.27
C PRO A 21 21.70 -40.04 -34.84
N MET A 22 22.78 -39.75 -34.14
CA MET A 22 23.12 -38.48 -33.51
C MET A 22 23.59 -37.48 -34.58
N VAL A 23 22.71 -36.60 -35.05
CA VAL A 23 23.13 -35.38 -35.76
C VAL A 23 23.39 -34.30 -34.70
N ALA A 24 24.66 -34.06 -34.42
CA ALA A 24 25.08 -32.98 -33.53
C ALA A 24 24.89 -31.62 -34.23
N ALA A 25 23.67 -31.10 -34.21
CA ALA A 25 23.44 -29.69 -34.47
C ALA A 25 23.83 -28.91 -33.20
N SER A 26 24.96 -28.20 -33.25
CA SER A 26 25.35 -27.25 -32.22
C SER A 26 24.40 -26.06 -32.25
N ALA A 27 23.23 -26.21 -31.62
CA ALA A 27 22.39 -25.07 -31.27
C ALA A 27 23.12 -24.30 -30.17
N ALA A 28 23.61 -23.09 -30.50
CA ALA A 28 24.07 -22.15 -29.49
C ALA A 28 22.94 -21.95 -28.46
N PRO A 29 23.23 -21.89 -27.15
CA PRO A 29 22.21 -21.56 -26.17
C PRO A 29 21.74 -20.13 -26.44
N ALA A 30 20.50 -19.97 -26.93
CA ALA A 30 19.82 -18.69 -26.85
C ALA A 30 19.63 -18.40 -25.35
N THR A 31 20.44 -17.49 -24.83
CA THR A 31 20.28 -16.96 -23.48
C THR A 31 18.87 -16.40 -23.35
N PRO A 32 18.06 -16.82 -22.36
CA PRO A 32 16.82 -16.15 -22.06
C PRO A 32 17.10 -14.67 -21.85
N ASP A 33 16.39 -13.84 -22.60
CA ASP A 33 16.44 -12.39 -22.51
C ASP A 33 16.42 -11.95 -21.06
N THR A 34 17.40 -11.14 -20.69
CA THR A 34 17.40 -10.38 -19.45
C THR A 34 16.07 -9.62 -19.38
N ALA A 35 15.11 -10.16 -18.65
CA ALA A 35 13.90 -9.44 -18.29
C ALA A 35 14.36 -8.19 -17.55
N THR A 36 14.30 -7.05 -18.25
CA THR A 36 14.39 -5.74 -17.63
C THR A 36 13.19 -5.64 -16.71
N THR A 37 13.39 -5.95 -15.44
CA THR A 37 12.49 -5.54 -14.38
C THR A 37 12.50 -4.02 -14.45
N ALA A 38 11.46 -3.43 -15.05
CA ALA A 38 11.25 -2.00 -14.98
C ALA A 38 11.22 -1.64 -13.48
N SER A 39 12.24 -0.92 -13.04
CA SER A 39 12.26 -0.32 -11.72
C SER A 39 11.14 0.72 -11.75
N ALA A 40 10.00 0.37 -11.17
CA ALA A 40 8.96 1.35 -10.93
C ALA A 40 9.52 2.30 -9.88
N SER A 41 10.08 3.42 -10.30
CA SER A 41 10.19 4.57 -9.41
C SER A 41 8.79 4.82 -8.86
N PRO A 42 8.63 4.97 -7.54
CA PRO A 42 7.37 5.41 -6.99
C PRO A 42 7.06 6.74 -7.67
N ARG A 43 6.04 6.71 -8.54
CA ARG A 43 5.49 7.95 -9.06
C ARG A 43 4.69 8.50 -7.90
N TYR A 44 4.94 9.75 -7.57
CA TYR A 44 4.06 10.47 -6.69
C TYR A 44 2.61 10.24 -7.13
N GLU A 45 1.81 9.62 -6.26
CA GLU A 45 0.42 9.26 -6.52
C GLU A 45 -0.47 10.03 -5.56
N TYR A 46 -1.27 10.97 -6.07
CA TYR A 46 -2.27 11.69 -5.29
C TYR A 46 -3.46 10.77 -4.98
N LEU A 47 -3.75 10.54 -3.71
CA LEU A 47 -4.84 9.67 -3.27
C LEU A 47 -6.15 10.43 -3.07
N GLY A 48 -6.08 11.71 -2.68
CA GLY A 48 -7.25 12.54 -2.36
C GLY A 48 -7.12 13.29 -1.03
N GLY A 49 -8.17 14.02 -0.67
CA GLY A 49 -8.28 14.69 0.64
C GLY A 49 -8.42 13.73 1.83
N VAL A 50 -8.49 14.27 3.05
CA VAL A 50 -8.59 13.49 4.29
C VAL A 50 -9.93 13.75 4.98
N ASN A 51 -10.66 12.69 5.35
CA ASN A 51 -11.90 12.78 6.10
C ASN A 51 -11.62 12.60 7.59
N LEU A 52 -11.32 13.73 8.25
CA LEU A 52 -10.95 13.77 9.67
C LEU A 52 -12.12 13.41 10.60
N TRP A 53 -13.35 13.77 10.23
CA TRP A 53 -14.56 13.39 10.98
C TRP A 53 -14.69 11.87 11.10
N GLU A 54 -14.61 11.16 9.97
CA GLU A 54 -14.72 9.71 9.93
C GLU A 54 -13.56 9.04 10.69
N PHE A 55 -12.35 9.58 10.57
CA PHE A 55 -11.18 9.08 11.31
C PHE A 55 -11.34 9.24 12.83
N CYS A 56 -11.75 10.43 13.30
CA CYS A 56 -12.01 10.67 14.72
C CYS A 56 -13.12 9.75 15.27
N ARG A 57 -14.19 9.54 14.50
CA ARG A 57 -15.26 8.60 14.89
C ARG A 57 -14.77 7.16 14.99
N LYS A 58 -13.90 6.72 14.07
CA LYS A 58 -13.24 5.40 14.13
C LYS A 58 -12.38 5.20 15.38
N LEU A 59 -11.87 6.28 15.98
CA LEU A 59 -11.15 6.25 17.24
C LEU A 59 -12.07 6.28 18.48
N GLY A 60 -13.39 6.47 18.29
CA GLY A 60 -14.37 6.57 19.38
C GLY A 60 -14.60 8.00 19.89
N HIS A 61 -14.06 9.00 19.19
CA HIS A 61 -14.32 10.41 19.48
C HIS A 61 -15.70 10.83 18.96
N ARG A 62 -16.22 11.92 19.52
CA ARG A 62 -17.60 12.38 19.22
C ARG A 62 -17.65 13.30 18.00
N ASP A 63 -16.58 14.05 17.77
CA ASP A 63 -16.53 15.12 16.76
C ASP A 63 -15.09 15.36 16.29
N VAL A 64 -14.96 16.24 15.30
CA VAL A 64 -13.73 16.88 14.86
C VAL A 64 -13.93 18.40 14.91
N THR A 65 -12.94 19.13 15.39
CA THR A 65 -12.95 20.60 15.38
C THR A 65 -11.67 21.12 14.76
N ASN A 66 -11.74 22.32 14.19
CA ASN A 66 -10.58 23.11 13.89
C ASN A 66 -10.65 24.41 14.69
N GLU A 67 -9.70 24.62 15.59
CA GLU A 67 -9.68 25.78 16.47
C GLU A 67 -8.96 26.98 15.82
N SER A 68 -9.27 28.20 16.26
CA SER A 68 -8.56 29.41 15.83
C SER A 68 -7.03 29.24 16.02
N PRO A 69 -6.18 29.58 15.04
CA PRO A 69 -6.45 30.43 13.87
C PRO A 69 -7.02 29.78 12.59
N HIS A 70 -7.55 28.55 12.62
CA HIS A 70 -8.06 27.86 11.43
C HIS A 70 -6.98 27.59 10.37
N THR A 71 -6.00 26.77 10.75
CA THR A 71 -4.89 26.35 9.89
C THR A 71 -4.82 24.83 9.77
N VAL A 72 -3.92 24.33 8.94
CA VAL A 72 -3.68 22.89 8.81
C VAL A 72 -3.24 22.22 10.13
N TYR A 73 -2.69 22.98 11.08
CA TYR A 73 -2.17 22.46 12.36
C TYR A 73 -3.17 22.50 13.52
N THR A 74 -4.36 23.07 13.32
CA THR A 74 -5.31 23.32 14.41
C THR A 74 -6.50 22.36 14.38
N TRP A 75 -6.34 21.19 13.74
CA TRP A 75 -7.33 20.13 13.71
C TRP A 75 -7.21 19.20 14.93
N TYR A 76 -8.34 18.91 15.58
CA TYR A 76 -8.42 18.06 16.76
C TYR A 76 -9.63 17.12 16.69
N CYS A 77 -9.48 15.91 17.22
CA CYS A 77 -10.63 15.10 17.59
C CYS A 77 -11.21 15.58 18.93
N VAL A 78 -12.53 15.63 19.05
CA VAL A 78 -13.22 15.99 20.29
C VAL A 78 -13.62 14.72 21.03
N ARG A 79 -13.01 14.45 22.18
CA ARG A 79 -13.27 13.28 23.03
C ARG A 79 -14.66 13.37 23.68
N GLN A 80 -15.13 12.25 24.24
CA GLN A 80 -16.45 12.15 24.88
C GLN A 80 -16.61 13.03 26.13
N ASP A 81 -15.50 13.45 26.75
CA ASP A 81 -15.45 14.41 27.86
C ASP A 81 -15.28 15.86 27.38
N GLY A 82 -15.00 16.08 26.09
CA GLY A 82 -14.88 17.39 25.46
C GLY A 82 -13.42 17.85 25.34
N SER A 83 -12.47 17.07 25.87
CA SER A 83 -11.05 17.32 25.66
C SER A 83 -10.66 17.13 24.20
N LEU A 84 -9.66 17.89 23.76
CA LEU A 84 -9.13 17.85 22.40
C LEU A 84 -7.95 16.88 22.33
N GLU A 85 -7.89 16.12 21.24
CA GLU A 85 -6.79 15.20 20.93
C GLU A 85 -6.24 15.51 19.54
N ASP A 86 -4.91 15.62 19.44
CA ASP A 86 -4.23 15.86 18.16
C ASP A 86 -4.52 14.74 17.16
N ILE A 87 -4.68 15.11 15.89
CA ILE A 87 -4.92 14.14 14.82
C ILE A 87 -3.59 13.68 14.22
N ASN A 88 -3.33 12.37 14.31
CA ASN A 88 -2.22 11.77 13.57
C ASN A 88 -2.59 11.64 12.07
N MET A 89 -2.16 12.61 11.26
CA MET A 89 -2.47 12.67 9.83
C MET A 89 -1.92 11.48 9.03
N TYR A 90 -0.78 10.89 9.44
CA TYR A 90 -0.29 9.65 8.82
C TYR A 90 -1.26 8.51 9.06
N ALA A 91 -1.68 8.31 10.30
CA ALA A 91 -2.65 7.26 10.64
C ALA A 91 -3.99 7.48 9.92
N ALA A 92 -4.43 8.73 9.77
CA ALA A 92 -5.64 9.08 9.02
C ALA A 92 -5.54 8.67 7.54
N CYS A 93 -4.46 9.06 6.86
CA CYS A 93 -4.21 8.69 5.46
C CYS A 93 -4.10 7.17 5.27
N GLN A 94 -3.33 6.50 6.13
CA GLN A 94 -3.12 5.05 6.02
C GLN A 94 -4.42 4.26 6.21
N TRP A 95 -5.25 4.71 7.16
CA TRP A 95 -6.55 4.12 7.43
C TRP A 95 -7.54 4.38 6.28
N GLN A 96 -7.71 5.63 5.84
CA GLN A 96 -8.73 6.00 4.85
C GLN A 96 -8.51 5.30 3.51
N TYR A 97 -7.26 5.20 3.07
CA TYR A 97 -6.92 4.61 1.78
C TYR A 97 -6.52 3.13 1.86
N ASN A 98 -6.48 2.54 3.06
CA ASN A 98 -5.99 1.18 3.29
C ASN A 98 -4.58 0.95 2.68
N LYS A 99 -3.68 1.91 2.87
CA LYS A 99 -2.29 1.90 2.38
C LYS A 99 -1.35 2.26 3.51
N GLN A 100 -0.58 1.30 4.01
CA GLN A 100 0.34 1.50 5.14
C GLN A 100 1.46 2.52 4.86
N TRP A 101 1.73 2.81 3.59
CA TRP A 101 2.74 3.77 3.14
C TRP A 101 2.13 5.11 2.67
N ALA A 102 0.82 5.33 2.85
CA ALA A 102 0.24 6.64 2.56
C ALA A 102 0.79 7.70 3.51
N LYS A 103 1.16 8.84 2.94
CA LYS A 103 1.71 9.99 3.64
C LYS A 103 0.75 11.18 3.51
N PRO A 104 0.64 12.03 4.55
CA PRO A 104 -0.10 13.27 4.47
C PRO A 104 0.80 14.40 3.95
N ALA A 105 0.18 15.36 3.27
CA ALA A 105 0.77 16.65 2.94
C ALA A 105 -0.36 17.70 2.81
N PHE A 106 0.00 18.96 2.61
CA PHE A 106 -0.95 20.06 2.43
C PHE A 106 -0.45 21.03 1.37
N TRP A 107 -1.37 21.76 0.73
CA TRP A 107 -1.02 22.74 -0.31
C TRP A 107 -0.75 24.13 0.24
N ASP A 108 -1.51 24.54 1.26
CA ASP A 108 -1.43 25.85 1.88
C ASP A 108 -1.63 25.70 3.39
N GLU A 109 -0.66 26.17 4.16
CA GLU A 109 -0.68 26.09 5.61
C GLU A 109 -1.85 26.88 6.24
N GLN A 110 -2.33 27.92 5.56
CA GLN A 110 -3.39 28.81 6.03
C GLN A 110 -4.79 28.37 5.57
N ASP A 111 -4.91 27.30 4.78
CA ASP A 111 -6.18 26.71 4.38
C ASP A 111 -6.37 25.39 5.13
N GLU A 112 -7.26 25.37 6.13
CA GLU A 112 -7.47 24.18 6.96
C GLU A 112 -7.95 22.95 6.17
N TYR A 113 -8.50 23.13 4.96
CA TYR A 113 -9.00 22.05 4.11
C TYR A 113 -7.97 21.57 3.08
N SER A 114 -6.75 22.11 3.09
CA SER A 114 -5.74 21.82 2.06
C SER A 114 -5.00 20.48 2.24
N TRP A 115 -5.31 19.73 3.31
CA TRP A 115 -4.76 18.39 3.56
C TRP A 115 -5.10 17.40 2.45
N TYR A 116 -4.11 16.60 2.09
CA TYR A 116 -4.27 15.48 1.17
C TYR A 116 -3.32 14.32 1.52
N CYS A 117 -3.60 13.15 0.94
CA CYS A 117 -2.78 11.97 1.06
C CYS A 117 -2.11 11.62 -0.28
N TYR A 118 -0.93 11.04 -0.22
CA TYR A 118 -0.18 10.60 -1.39
C TYR A 118 0.68 9.35 -1.12
N LEU A 119 1.20 8.74 -2.19
CA LEU A 119 2.26 7.72 -2.16
C LEU A 119 3.51 8.25 -2.88
N ASP A 120 4.70 7.88 -2.42
CA ASP A 120 6.02 8.22 -2.98
C ASP A 120 7.08 7.14 -2.68
#